data_AF-A0A377LU91-F1
#
_entry.id   AF-A0A377LU91-F1
#
_cell.length_a   1.000
_cell.length_b   1.000
_cell.length_c   1.000
_cell.angle_alpha   90.00
_cell.angle_beta   90.00
_cell.angle_gamma   90.00
#
_symmetry.space_group_name_H-M   'P 1'
#
loop_
_entity.id
_entity.type
_entity.pdbx_description
1 polymer ?
#
loop_
_entity_poly.entity_id
_entity_poly.type
_entity_poly.pdbx_seq_one_letter_code
_entity_poly.pdbx_strand_id
1 'polypeptide(L)' 'MNRFIMADASKCIGCRTCEVACVVSHQAEQDCASLTPETFLPRIHVIKGVNISTARYLPSVRRRAVRQRLP' A
#
# COMPACT_ATOMS: atom_id res chain seq x y z
N MET A 1 -2.47 -14.90 -14.89
CA MET A 1 -3.00 -14.27 -13.66
C MET A 1 -3.49 -12.87 -14.00
N ASN A 2 -4.60 -12.45 -13.37
CA ASN A 2 -5.26 -11.16 -13.61
C ASN A 2 -4.30 -9.99 -13.35
N ARG A 3 -4.26 -9.00 -14.25
CA ARG A 3 -3.30 -7.87 -14.19
C ARG A 3 -3.81 -6.64 -13.43
N PHE A 4 -5.03 -6.70 -12.92
CA PHE A 4 -5.71 -5.54 -12.33
C PHE A 4 -6.35 -5.92 -11.00
N ILE A 5 -6.40 -4.91 -10.12
CA ILE A 5 -7.07 -4.98 -8.81
C ILE A 5 -8.17 -3.93 -8.86
N MET A 6 -9.42 -4.33 -8.71
CA MET A 6 -10.57 -3.41 -8.62
C MET A 6 -10.99 -3.32 -7.16
N ALA A 7 -11.02 -2.12 -6.60
CA ALA A 7 -11.38 -1.86 -5.21
C ALA A 7 -12.56 -0.90 -5.14
N ASP A 8 -13.59 -1.27 -4.37
CA ASP A 8 -14.71 -0.40 -4.06
C ASP A 8 -14.39 0.42 -2.80
N ALA A 9 -14.19 1.73 -2.98
CA ALA A 9 -13.83 2.63 -1.90
C ALA A 9 -14.92 2.72 -0.81
N SER A 10 -16.19 2.49 -1.16
CA SER A 10 -17.31 2.55 -0.20
C SER A 10 -17.29 1.38 0.80
N LYS A 11 -16.69 0.25 0.41
CA LYS A 11 -16.53 -0.96 1.24
C LYS A 11 -15.17 -1.04 1.91
N CYS A 12 -14.25 -0.12 1.59
CA CYS A 12 -12.91 -0.11 2.11
C CYS A 12 -12.87 0.41 3.55
N ILE A 13 -12.55 -0.47 4.50
CA ILE A 13 -12.39 -0.11 5.93
C ILE A 13 -10.98 0.41 6.26
N GLY A 14 -10.05 0.36 5.29
CA GLY A 14 -8.66 0.76 5.48
C GLY A 14 -7.81 -0.31 6.19
N CYS A 15 -8.11 -1.59 6.00
CA CYS A 15 -7.37 -2.72 6.61
C CYS A 15 -5.96 -2.94 6.05
N ARG A 16 -5.57 -2.27 4.95
CA ARG A 16 -4.26 -2.36 4.30
C ARG A 16 -3.87 -3.76 3.78
N THR A 17 -4.78 -4.74 3.80
CA THR A 17 -4.54 -6.09 3.25
C THR A 17 -4.14 -6.06 1.78
N CYS A 18 -4.65 -5.08 1.01
CA CYS A 18 -4.24 -4.89 -0.37
C CYS A 18 -2.76 -4.49 -0.52
N GLU A 19 -2.19 -3.72 0.42
CA GLU A 19 -0.75 -3.41 0.44
C GLU A 19 0.06 -4.69 0.69
N VAL A 20 -0.34 -5.49 1.67
CA VAL A 20 0.31 -6.78 1.99
C VAL A 20 0.26 -7.71 0.78
N ALA A 21 -0.91 -7.88 0.16
CA ALA A 21 -1.08 -8.72 -1.02
C ALA A 21 -0.18 -8.26 -2.18
N CYS A 22 0.02 -6.95 -2.35
CA CYS A 22 0.91 -6.40 -3.35
C CYS A 22 2.38 -6.78 -3.09
N VAL A 23 2.85 -6.69 -1.84
CA VAL A 23 4.24 -7.08 -1.50
C VAL A 23 4.43 -8.58 -1.67
N VAL A 24 3.54 -9.40 -1.12
CA VAL A 24 3.61 -10.87 -1.18
C VAL A 24 3.65 -11.35 -2.64
N SER A 25 2.80 -10.78 -3.51
CA SER A 25 2.76 -11.16 -4.94
C SER A 25 4.04 -10.79 -5.71
N HIS A 26 4.88 -9.92 -5.16
CA HIS A 26 6.12 -9.44 -5.77
C HIS A 26 7.38 -9.84 -4.99
N GLN A 27 7.23 -10.65 -3.95
CA GLN A 27 8.34 -11.24 -3.20
C GLN A 27 8.69 -12.61 -3.78
N ALA A 28 9.95 -13.01 -3.67
CA ALA A 28 10.45 -14.27 -4.23
C ALA A 28 9.73 -15.49 -3.61
N GLU A 29 9.66 -15.58 -2.28
CA GLU A 29 8.97 -16.66 -1.57
C GLU A 29 7.44 -16.59 -1.59
N GLN A 30 6.84 -15.43 -1.92
CA GLN A 30 5.39 -15.20 -1.84
C GLN A 30 4.76 -15.57 -0.49
N ASP A 31 5.53 -15.42 0.58
CA ASP A 31 5.12 -15.74 1.95
C ASP A 31 4.96 -14.47 2.79
N CYS A 32 3.85 -14.38 3.52
CA CYS A 32 3.56 -13.25 4.39
C CYS A 32 4.32 -13.30 5.72
N ALA A 33 4.77 -14.47 6.18
CA ALA A 33 5.55 -14.60 7.42
C ALA A 33 6.99 -14.08 7.25
N SER A 34 7.49 -14.09 6.02
CA SER A 34 8.80 -13.57 5.64
C SER A 34 8.86 -12.04 5.51
N LEU A 35 7.77 -11.32 5.79
CA LEU A 35 7.70 -9.86 5.70
C LEU A 35 8.28 -9.20 6.95
N THR A 36 9.17 -8.24 6.74
CA THR A 36 9.68 -7.36 7.80
C THR A 36 9.32 -5.90 7.49
N PRO A 37 9.27 -5.00 8.49
CA PRO A 37 8.98 -3.58 8.26
C PRO A 37 9.93 -2.91 7.24
N GLU A 38 11.15 -3.40 7.12
CA GLU A 38 12.20 -2.90 6.23
C GLU A 38 12.01 -3.37 4.78
N THR A 39 11.42 -4.55 4.61
CA THR A 39 11.12 -5.17 3.31
C THR A 39 9.70 -4.88 2.84
N PHE A 40 8.88 -4.26 3.69
CA PHE A 40 7.52 -3.83 3.36
C PHE A 40 7.53 -2.60 2.43
N LEU A 41 7.66 -2.86 1.13
CA LEU A 41 7.70 -1.85 0.07
C LEU A 41 6.56 -2.06 -0.94
N PRO A 42 5.28 -1.83 -0.55
CA PRO A 42 4.14 -2.02 -1.43
C PRO A 42 4.15 -1.01 -2.58
N ARG A 43 3.71 -1.44 -3.78
CA ARG A 43 3.57 -0.56 -4.95
C ARG A 43 2.26 0.25 -4.93
N ILE A 44 1.30 -0.20 -4.13
CA ILE A 44 0.02 0.47 -3.91
C ILE A 44 -0.07 0.93 -2.45
N HIS A 45 -0.62 2.11 -2.23
CA HIS A 45 -0.81 2.67 -0.89
C HIS A 45 -2.28 3.01 -0.65
N VAL A 46 -2.79 2.62 0.51
CA VAL A 46 -4.11 2.99 1.00
C VAL A 46 -4.04 4.38 1.58
N ILE A 47 -4.71 5.32 0.92
CA ILE A 47 -4.91 6.67 1.44
C ILE A 47 -6.32 6.70 2.03
N LYS A 48 -6.43 6.87 3.35
CA LYS A 48 -7.72 7.09 4.01
C LYS A 48 -7.97 8.59 4.11
N GLY A 49 -8.64 9.15 3.11
CA GLY A 49 -9.22 10.49 3.22
C GLY A 49 -10.45 10.43 4.12
N VAL A 50 -10.76 11.51 4.85
CA VAL A 50 -11.85 11.56 5.84
C VAL A 50 -13.20 11.16 5.25
N ASN A 51 -13.39 11.17 3.92
CA ASN A 51 -14.52 10.52 3.23
C ASN A 51 -14.23 10.02 1.80
N ILE A 52 -12.97 9.86 1.38
CA ILE A 52 -12.62 9.33 0.04
C ILE A 52 -11.32 8.54 0.15
N SER A 53 -11.37 7.23 -0.12
CA SER A 53 -10.19 6.37 -0.21
C SER A 53 -9.82 6.16 -1.67
N THR A 54 -8.87 6.95 -2.18
CA THR A 54 -8.35 6.81 -3.56
C THR A 54 -6.98 6.16 -3.50
N ALA A 55 -6.81 5.01 -4.15
CA ALA A 55 -5.50 4.38 -4.32
C ALA A 55 -4.69 5.18 -5.35
N ARG A 56 -3.59 5.81 -4.92
CA ARG A 56 -2.68 6.54 -5.81
C ARG A 56 -1.42 5.72 -6.03
N TYR A 57 -1.11 5.43 -7.29
CA TYR A 57 0.21 4.93 -7.69
C TYR A 57 1.21 6.09 -7.58
N LEU A 58 2.14 5.99 -6.63
CA LEU A 58 3.22 6.96 -6.45
C LEU A 58 4.49 6.41 -7.12
N PRO A 59 5.03 7.08 -8.15
CA PRO A 59 6.33 6.70 -8.71
C PRO A 59 7.44 7.01 -7.69
N SER A 60 8.35 6.05 -7.52
CA SER A 60 9.32 5.90 -6.42
C SER A 60 10.42 6.97 -6.28
N VAL A 61 10.20 8.23 -6.66
CA VAL A 61 11.28 9.24 -6.80
C VAL A 61 11.23 10.44 -5.83
N ARG A 62 10.46 10.43 -4.74
CA ARG A 62 10.58 11.48 -3.71
C ARG A 62 10.60 10.95 -2.27
N ARG A 63 11.64 10.18 -1.93
CA ARG A 63 12.12 10.10 -0.55
C ARG A 63 12.95 11.36 -0.24
N ARG A 64 12.32 12.44 0.24
CA ARG A 64 12.97 13.42 1.13
C ARG A 64 11.92 14.31 1.81
N ALA A 65 11.99 14.28 3.14
CA ALA A 65 11.45 15.26 4.08
C ALA A 65 9.93 15.47 4.13
N VAL A 66 9.23 14.59 4.85
CA VAL A 66 8.16 15.02 5.76
C VAL A 66 8.46 14.45 7.15
N ARG A 67 9.58 14.91 7.73
CA ARG A 67 9.72 14.97 9.19
C ARG A 67 9.12 16.32 9.61
N GLN A 68 8.26 16.26 10.62
CA GLN A 68 7.80 17.38 11.45
C GLN A 68 6.94 18.45 10.77
N ARG A 69 5.62 18.32 10.96
CA ARG A 69 4.72 19.39 11.44
C ARG A 69 3.33 18.76 11.67
N LEU A 70 3.09 18.35 12.91
CA LEU A 70 1.76 18.52 13.50
C LEU A 70 1.95 19.47 14.69
N PRO A 71 1.01 20.42 14.90
CA PRO A 71 0.95 21.18 16.15
C PRO A 71 0.70 20.26 17.35
#